data_AF-A0AA50E428-F1
#
_entry.id   AF-A0AA50E428-F1
#
_cell.length_a   1.000
_cell.length_b   1.000
_cell.length_c   1.000
_cell.angle_alpha   90.00
_cell.angle_beta   90.00
_cell.angle_gamma   90.00
#
_symmetry.space_group_name_H-M   'P 1'
#
loop_
_entity.id
_entity.type
_entity.pdbx_description
1 polymer ?
#
loop_
_entity_poly.entity_id
_entity_poly.type
_entity_poly.pdbx_seq_one_letter_code
_entity_poly.pdbx_strand_id
1 'polypeptide(L)'
;MTSSHAFVIRPAIVNDAESLAKLAATTFKDTYGKTAQLSSVDLEAYLAQAFSPEKEQQVLADDKQWLMVAEYQGELVGYIHLLDHQAPIIDTELTTPTVELVRLYLLTAWQHQGLGNQLMQAV
;
A
#
# COMPACT_ATOMS: atom_id res chain seq x y z
N MET A 1 -14.76 -3.21 25.33
CA MET A 1 -15.41 -4.16 24.42
C MET A 1 -15.04 -3.74 23.00
N THR A 2 -13.95 -4.29 22.45
CA THR A 2 -13.54 -4.01 21.07
C THR A 2 -14.36 -4.92 20.15
N SER A 3 -15.31 -4.35 19.41
CA SER A 3 -15.97 -5.08 18.32
C SER A 3 -14.88 -5.57 17.36
N SER A 4 -14.71 -6.88 17.29
CA SER A 4 -13.84 -7.52 16.30
C SER A 4 -14.54 -7.35 14.95
N HIS A 5 -14.11 -6.34 14.18
CA HIS A 5 -14.45 -6.28 12.77
C HIS A 5 -13.73 -7.45 12.11
N ALA A 6 -14.49 -8.38 11.52
CA ALA A 6 -13.91 -9.49 10.78
C ALA A 6 -13.38 -8.95 9.44
N PHE A 7 -12.07 -8.69 9.38
CA PHE A 7 -11.36 -8.41 8.14
C PHE A 7 -10.54 -9.64 7.72
N VAL A 8 -10.19 -9.72 6.45
CA VAL A 8 -9.35 -10.76 5.87
C VAL A 8 -8.08 -10.13 5.36
N ILE A 9 -6.93 -10.70 5.72
CA ILE A 9 -5.64 -10.36 5.11
C ILE A 9 -5.31 -11.44 4.09
N ARG A 10 -5.00 -11.04 2.86
CA ARG A 10 -4.70 -11.96 1.74
C ARG A 10 -3.67 -11.33 0.79
N PRO A 11 -2.95 -12.16 0.01
CA PRO A 11 -2.21 -11.64 -1.14
C PRO A 11 -3.13 -10.87 -2.08
N ALA A 12 -2.64 -9.75 -2.58
CA ALA A 12 -3.33 -9.01 -3.62
C ALA A 12 -3.27 -9.80 -4.94
N ILE A 13 -4.32 -9.68 -5.75
CA ILE A 13 -4.41 -10.28 -7.08
C ILE A 13 -4.60 -9.17 -8.12
N VAL A 14 -4.29 -9.46 -9.39
CA VAL A 14 -4.40 -8.47 -10.49
C VAL A 14 -5.78 -7.80 -10.56
N ASN A 15 -6.86 -8.52 -10.20
CA ASN A 15 -8.22 -7.96 -10.17
C ASN A 15 -8.44 -6.91 -9.08
N ASP A 16 -7.56 -6.81 -8.08
CA ASP A 16 -7.62 -5.78 -7.05
C ASP A 16 -7.11 -4.42 -7.54
N ALA A 17 -6.47 -4.34 -8.71
CA ALA A 17 -5.73 -3.15 -9.13
C ALA A 17 -6.54 -1.85 -9.11
N GLU A 18 -7.81 -1.88 -9.52
CA GLU A 18 -8.68 -0.70 -9.49
C GLU A 18 -8.98 -0.25 -8.04
N SER A 19 -9.36 -1.20 -7.18
CA SER A 19 -9.63 -0.94 -5.76
C SER A 19 -8.36 -0.50 -5.02
N LEU A 20 -7.21 -1.08 -5.35
CA LEU A 20 -5.92 -0.76 -4.78
C LEU A 20 -5.46 0.64 -5.20
N ALA A 21 -5.60 1.00 -6.47
CA ALA A 21 -5.30 2.35 -6.98
C ALA A 21 -6.10 3.42 -6.22
N LYS A 22 -7.41 3.19 -6.06
CA LYS A 22 -8.30 4.08 -5.30
C LYS A 22 -7.89 4.17 -3.82
N LEU A 23 -7.61 3.03 -3.19
CA LEU A 23 -7.16 2.97 -1.80
C LEU A 23 -5.86 3.74 -1.61
N ALA A 24 -4.84 3.47 -2.43
CA ALA A 24 -3.52 4.08 -2.36
C ALA A 24 -3.59 5.60 -2.56
N ALA A 25 -4.35 6.07 -3.56
CA ALA A 25 -4.56 7.49 -3.79
C ALA A 25 -5.24 8.17 -2.58
N THR A 26 -6.26 7.52 -1.99
CA THR A 26 -6.98 8.03 -0.82
C THR A 26 -6.06 8.13 0.39
N THR A 27 -5.33 7.06 0.71
CA THR A 27 -4.45 7.05 1.89
C THR A 27 -3.25 7.99 1.72
N PHE A 28 -2.72 8.14 0.50
CA PHE A 28 -1.67 9.12 0.23
C PHE A 28 -2.17 10.55 0.42
N LYS A 29 -3.36 10.86 -0.11
CA LYS A 29 -4.00 12.17 0.07
C LYS A 29 -4.30 12.46 1.54
N ASP A 30 -4.78 11.48 2.29
CA ASP A 30 -5.02 11.65 3.74
C ASP A 30 -3.72 11.92 4.50
N THR A 31 -2.62 11.26 4.10
CA THR A 31 -1.30 11.38 4.74
C THR A 31 -0.63 12.73 4.44
N TYR A 32 -0.63 13.15 3.18
CA TYR A 32 0.16 14.30 2.71
C TYR A 32 -0.66 15.50 2.28
N GLY A 33 -1.96 15.35 2.01
CA GLY A 33 -2.77 16.42 1.40
C GLY A 33 -2.92 17.68 2.27
N LYS A 34 -2.70 17.58 3.58
CA LYS A 34 -2.71 18.73 4.50
C LYS A 34 -1.35 19.42 4.64
N THR A 35 -0.26 18.72 4.35
CA THR A 35 1.12 19.19 4.56
C THR A 35 1.85 19.46 3.26
N ALA A 36 1.36 18.93 2.15
CA ALA A 36 1.90 19.18 0.84
C ALA A 36 1.76 20.67 0.52
N GLN A 37 2.88 21.32 0.23
CA GLN A 37 2.92 22.68 -0.31
C GLN A 37 2.53 22.71 -1.80
N LEU A 38 1.85 21.67 -2.28
CA LEU A 38 1.41 21.50 -3.66
C LEU A 38 0.01 22.10 -3.82
N SER A 39 -0.26 22.72 -4.97
CA SER A 39 -1.61 23.14 -5.28
C SER A 39 -2.53 21.92 -5.37
N SER A 40 -3.85 22.11 -5.18
CA SER A 40 -4.81 21.00 -5.29
C SER A 40 -4.77 20.33 -6.66
N VAL A 41 -4.50 21.10 -7.72
CA VAL A 41 -4.38 20.60 -9.10
C VAL A 41 -3.13 19.73 -9.26
N ASP A 42 -2.00 20.14 -8.70
CA ASP A 42 -0.74 19.37 -8.78
C ASP A 42 -0.85 18.05 -8.02
N LEU A 43 -1.51 18.06 -6.86
CA LEU A 43 -1.73 16.85 -6.09
C LEU A 43 -2.64 15.87 -6.84
N GLU A 44 -3.74 16.33 -7.42
CA GLU A 44 -4.65 15.45 -8.18
C GLU A 44 -3.98 14.85 -9.42
N ALA A 45 -3.21 15.66 -10.16
CA ALA A 45 -2.43 15.18 -11.31
C ALA A 45 -1.36 14.15 -10.87
N TYR A 46 -0.67 14.40 -9.77
CA TYR A 46 0.28 13.44 -9.20
C TYR A 46 -0.40 12.13 -8.79
N LEU A 47 -1.52 12.20 -8.08
CA LEU A 47 -2.26 11.01 -7.63
C LEU A 47 -2.74 10.18 -8.82
N ALA A 48 -3.31 10.81 -9.84
CA ALA A 48 -3.78 10.15 -11.05
C ALA A 48 -2.63 9.47 -11.81
N GLN A 49 -1.45 10.10 -11.83
CA GLN A 49 -0.26 9.51 -12.44
C GLN A 49 0.33 8.40 -11.58
N ALA A 50 0.40 8.55 -10.26
CA ALA A 50 1.12 7.64 -9.36
C ALA A 50 0.31 6.37 -9.03
N PHE A 51 -1.01 6.48 -8.96
CA PHE A 51 -1.92 5.43 -8.50
C PHE A 51 -2.99 5.13 -9.55
N SER A 52 -2.57 4.76 -10.76
CA SER A 52 -3.50 4.33 -11.82
C SER A 52 -3.71 2.82 -11.78
N PRO A 53 -4.88 2.29 -12.17
CA PRO A 53 -5.12 0.85 -12.24
C PRO A 53 -4.06 0.12 -13.09
N GLU A 54 -3.61 0.71 -14.19
CA GLU A 54 -2.58 0.12 -15.06
C GLU A 54 -1.23 -0.02 -14.35
N LYS A 55 -0.86 0.95 -13.51
CA LYS A 55 0.36 0.86 -12.70
C LYS A 55 0.23 -0.20 -11.62
N GLU A 56 -0.89 -0.24 -10.90
CA GLU A 56 -1.11 -1.27 -9.89
C GLU A 56 -1.15 -2.66 -10.51
N GLN A 57 -1.70 -2.83 -11.73
CA GLN A 57 -1.61 -4.09 -12.48
C GLN A 57 -0.17 -4.49 -12.79
N GLN A 58 0.68 -3.54 -13.20
CA GLN A 58 2.10 -3.81 -13.46
C GLN A 58 2.82 -4.23 -12.19
N VAL A 59 2.56 -3.54 -11.07
CA VAL A 59 3.11 -3.89 -9.76
C VAL A 59 2.66 -5.29 -9.33
N LEU A 60 1.37 -5.60 -9.46
CA LEU A 60 0.80 -6.91 -9.08
C LEU A 60 1.24 -8.07 -9.98
N ALA A 61 1.77 -7.77 -11.17
CA ALA A 61 2.29 -8.77 -12.10
C ALA A 61 3.81 -8.98 -12.01
N ASP A 62 4.52 -8.14 -11.25
CA ASP A 62 5.97 -8.20 -11.08
C ASP A 62 6.33 -9.19 -9.95
N ASP A 63 7.18 -10.16 -10.24
CA ASP A 63 7.58 -11.22 -9.30
C ASP A 63 8.48 -10.71 -8.16
N LYS A 64 8.98 -9.48 -8.26
CA LYS A 64 9.79 -8.81 -7.22
C LYS A 64 8.94 -7.94 -6.29
N GLN A 65 7.67 -7.74 -6.62
CA GLN A 65 6.75 -6.92 -5.83
C GLN A 65 5.81 -7.85 -5.07
N TRP A 66 5.71 -7.66 -3.76
CA TRP A 66 4.78 -8.42 -2.92
C TRP A 66 3.79 -7.48 -2.25
N LEU A 67 2.50 -7.78 -2.39
CA LEU A 67 1.44 -6.99 -1.81
C LEU A 67 0.47 -7.87 -1.02
N MET A 68 0.25 -7.53 0.24
CA MET A 68 -0.85 -8.06 1.05
C MET A 68 -1.89 -6.95 1.25
N VAL A 69 -3.16 -7.30 1.11
CA VAL A 69 -4.29 -6.39 1.32
C VAL A 69 -5.12 -6.84 2.52
N ALA A 70 -5.66 -5.86 3.23
CA ALA A 70 -6.70 -6.05 4.23
C ALA A 70 -8.06 -5.69 3.62
N GLU A 71 -9.01 -6.62 3.70
CA GLU A 71 -10.35 -6.50 3.14
C GLU A 71 -11.40 -6.60 4.25
N TYR A 72 -12.40 -5.72 4.22
CA TYR A 72 -13.56 -5.77 5.08
C TYR A 72 -14.84 -5.67 4.24
N GLN A 73 -15.72 -6.68 4.35
CA GLN A 73 -16.98 -6.74 3.61
C GLN A 73 -16.83 -6.53 2.08
N GLY A 74 -15.76 -7.06 1.49
CA GLY A 74 -15.48 -6.95 0.05
C GLY A 74 -14.72 -5.69 -0.37
N GLU A 75 -14.43 -4.77 0.56
CA GLU A 75 -13.73 -3.52 0.28
C GLU A 75 -12.32 -3.54 0.85
N LEU A 76 -11.35 -3.05 0.08
CA LEU A 76 -9.97 -2.91 0.56
C LEU A 76 -9.86 -1.73 1.52
N VAL A 77 -9.31 -1.98 2.71
CA VAL A 77 -9.20 -0.98 3.79
C VAL A 77 -7.77 -0.67 4.19
N GLY A 78 -6.82 -1.44 3.68
CA GLY A 78 -5.39 -1.25 3.91
C GLY A 78 -4.53 -2.22 3.11
N TYR A 79 -3.24 -1.94 3.01
CA TYR A 79 -2.28 -2.78 2.31
C TYR A 79 -0.85 -2.56 2.80
N ILE A 80 -0.02 -3.55 2.54
CA ILE A 80 1.45 -3.50 2.68
C ILE A 80 2.06 -3.89 1.34
N HIS A 81 3.09 -3.16 0.92
CA HIS A 81 3.77 -3.32 -0.35
C HIS A 81 5.27 -3.40 -0.11
N LEU A 82 5.88 -4.49 -0.58
CA LEU A 82 7.28 -4.80 -0.48
C LEU A 82 7.93 -4.91 -1.87
N LEU A 83 9.20 -4.55 -1.96
CA LEU A 83 10.04 -4.71 -3.16
C LEU A 83 11.31 -5.48 -2.79
N ASP A 84 11.55 -6.60 -3.48
CA ASP A 84 12.79 -7.35 -3.37
C ASP A 84 13.88 -6.75 -4.29
N HIS A 85 14.89 -6.14 -3.66
CA HIS A 85 16.10 -5.72 -4.34
C HIS A 85 17.01 -6.96 -4.47
N GLN A 86 16.82 -7.71 -5.57
CA GLN A 86 17.62 -8.90 -5.91
C GLN A 86 19.14 -8.70 -5.80
N ALA A 87 19.60 -7.45 -5.92
CA ALA A 87 20.96 -7.03 -5.64
C ALA A 87 20.96 -6.07 -4.43
N PRO A 88 22.02 -6.09 -3.58
CA PRO A 88 22.14 -5.15 -2.48
C PRO A 88 21.99 -3.70 -2.96
N ILE A 89 21.30 -2.87 -2.16
CA ILE A 89 21.16 -1.45 -2.45
C ILE A 89 22.56 -0.83 -2.33
N ILE A 90 23.14 -0.45 -3.48
CA ILE A 90 24.54 -0.04 -3.66
C ILE A 90 24.93 1.15 -2.77
N ASP A 91 23.95 1.96 -2.35
CA ASP A 91 24.13 3.15 -1.52
C ASP A 91 23.87 2.90 -0.01
N THR A 92 23.94 1.63 0.41
CA THR A 92 23.81 1.24 1.83
C THR A 92 24.97 0.34 2.23
N GLU A 93 25.37 0.36 3.51
CA GLU A 93 26.34 -0.62 4.04
C GLU A 93 25.78 -2.05 4.13
N LEU A 94 24.55 -2.28 3.64
CA LEU A 94 23.91 -3.58 3.61
C LEU A 94 24.53 -4.42 2.48
N THR A 95 25.21 -5.49 2.85
CA THR A 95 25.89 -6.39 1.91
C THR A 95 25.07 -7.63 1.56
N THR A 96 23.83 -7.72 2.08
CA THR A 96 22.91 -8.83 1.86
C THR A 96 21.72 -8.40 1.01
N PRO A 97 21.08 -9.31 0.25
CA PRO A 97 19.79 -9.04 -0.38
C PRO A 97 18.80 -8.46 0.64
N THR A 98 18.04 -7.46 0.23
CA THR A 98 17.14 -6.71 1.11
C THR A 98 15.77 -6.52 0.49
N VAL A 99 14.76 -6.62 1.33
CA VAL A 99 13.40 -6.25 0.96
C VAL A 99 13.12 -4.84 1.48
N GLU A 100 12.65 -3.96 0.60
CA GLU A 100 12.19 -2.63 0.94
C GLU A 100 10.71 -2.67 1.32
N LEU A 101 10.36 -2.06 2.46
CA LEU A 101 8.97 -1.71 2.77
C LEU A 101 8.61 -0.43 2.02
N VAL A 102 8.04 -0.59 0.82
CA VAL A 102 7.69 0.53 -0.07
C VAL A 102 6.55 1.33 0.54
N ARG A 103 5.47 0.67 0.97
CA ARG A 103 4.28 1.31 1.58
C ARG A 103 3.62 0.41 2.63
N LEU A 104 3.09 1.04 3.67
CA LEU A 104 2.12 0.45 4.59
C LEU A 104 1.06 1.50 4.89
N TYR A 105 -0.15 1.32 4.35
CA TYR A 105 -1.23 2.27 4.47
C TYR A 105 -2.53 1.61 4.91
N LEU A 106 -3.29 2.35 5.70
CA LEU A 106 -4.64 2.01 6.14
C LEU A 106 -5.52 3.24 5.97
N LEU A 107 -6.78 3.04 5.57
CA LEU A 107 -7.80 4.07 5.67
C LEU A 107 -7.89 4.56 7.12
N THR A 108 -8.11 5.86 7.32
CA THR A 108 -8.13 6.51 8.64
C THR A 108 -9.05 5.80 9.65
N ALA A 109 -10.22 5.31 9.20
CA ALA A 109 -11.17 4.59 10.04
C ALA A 109 -10.65 3.23 10.59
N TRP A 110 -9.59 2.68 9.99
CA TRP A 110 -9.01 1.37 10.30
C TRP A 110 -7.67 1.46 11.04
N GLN A 111 -7.22 2.68 11.34
CA GLN A 111 -6.01 2.92 12.12
C GLN A 111 -6.26 2.68 13.61
N HIS A 112 -5.18 2.54 14.39
CA HIS A 112 -5.18 2.35 15.85
C HIS A 112 -5.91 1.10 16.39
N GLN A 113 -6.21 0.13 15.52
CA GLN A 113 -6.88 -1.13 15.88
C GLN A 113 -5.98 -2.36 15.73
N GLY A 114 -4.67 -2.16 15.54
CA GLY A 114 -3.68 -3.23 15.38
C GLY A 114 -3.60 -3.83 13.98
N LEU A 115 -4.40 -3.37 13.02
CA LEU A 115 -4.42 -3.91 11.64
C LEU A 115 -3.07 -3.73 10.92
N GLY A 116 -2.37 -2.60 11.14
CA GLY A 116 -1.05 -2.37 10.55
C GLY A 116 0.00 -3.39 11.02
N ASN A 117 -0.06 -3.77 12.30
CA ASN A 117 0.81 -4.83 12.84
C ASN A 117 0.48 -6.19 12.23
N GLN A 118 -0.80 -6.47 11.99
CA GLN A 118 -1.23 -7.72 11.38
C GLN A 118 -0.81 -7.81 9.91
N LEU A 119 -0.84 -6.71 9.16
CA LEU A 119 -0.27 -6.64 7.81
C LEU A 119 1.25 -6.89 7.82
N MET A 120 1.97 -6.28 8.76
CA MET A 120 3.42 -6.50 8.91
C MET A 120 3.78 -7.95 9.26
N GLN A 121 2.93 -8.66 10.01
CA GLN A 121 3.14 -10.08 10.35
C GLN A 121 2.78 -11.03 9.21
N ALA A 122 2.07 -10.54 8.19
CA ALA A 122 1.58 -11.35 7.08
C ALA A 122 2.53 -11.38 5.88
N VAL A 123 3.71 -10.76 6.02
CA VAL A 123 4.78 -10.71 5.02
C VAL A 123 6.09 -11.30 5.57
#